data_AF-A0A8S9LYW4-F1
#
_entry.id   AF-A0A8S9LYW4-F1
#
_cell.length_a   1.000
_cell.length_b   1.000
_cell.length_c   1.000
_cell.angle_alpha   90.00
_cell.angle_beta   90.00
_cell.angle_gamma   90.00
#
_symmetry.space_group_name_H-M   'P 1'
#
loop_
_entity.id
_entity.type
_entity.pdbx_description
1 polymer ?
#
loop_
_entity_poly.entity_id
_entity_poly.type
_entity_poly.pdbx_seq_one_letter_code
_entity_poly.pdbx_strand_id
1 'polypeptide(L)'
;MVKATKAEKKIAYDAKLCQLIDEFTQILVVAADNVGSTQLQNIRKGLRGDSVVLMGKNTMMKRSVKIHAENTGNTAILNLMPFYPYG
;
A
#
# COMPACT_ATOMS: atom_id res chain seq x y z
N MET A 1 4.02 0.91 26.09
CA MET A 1 3.25 1.23 24.86
C MET A 1 2.04 0.31 24.80
N VAL A 2 0.82 0.86 24.75
CA VAL A 2 -0.41 0.08 24.57
C VAL A 2 -0.41 -0.50 23.15
N LYS A 3 -0.66 -1.81 23.00
CA LYS A 3 -0.72 -2.47 21.70
C LYS A 3 -2.07 -2.14 21.03
N ALA A 4 -2.01 -1.47 19.88
CA ALA A 4 -3.18 -1.24 19.05
C ALA A 4 -3.88 -2.56 18.67
N THR A 5 -5.20 -2.54 18.63
CA THR A 5 -6.03 -3.69 18.26
C THR A 5 -5.84 -4.07 16.80
N LYS A 6 -6.24 -5.30 16.42
CA LYS A 6 -6.20 -5.74 15.01
C LYS A 6 -7.05 -4.83 14.11
N ALA A 7 -8.16 -4.30 14.62
CA ALA A 7 -9.05 -3.41 13.89
C ALA A 7 -8.40 -2.04 13.67
N GLU A 8 -7.84 -1.44 14.72
CA GLU A 8 -7.12 -0.15 14.64
C GLU A 8 -5.97 -0.21 13.62
N LYS A 9 -5.21 -1.29 13.59
CA LYS A 9 -4.12 -1.46 12.61
C LYS A 9 -4.62 -1.49 11.16
N LYS A 10 -5.79 -2.09 10.93
CA LYS A 10 -6.40 -2.13 9.59
C LYS A 10 -6.87 -0.73 9.17
N ILE A 11 -7.50 0.01 10.08
CA ILE A 11 -7.97 1.37 9.85
C ILE A 11 -6.79 2.30 9.58
N ALA A 12 -5.74 2.23 10.40
CA ALA A 12 -4.54 3.04 10.21
C ALA A 12 -3.81 2.71 8.90
N TYR A 13 -3.79 1.42 8.50
CA TYR A 13 -3.22 1.02 7.21
C TYR A 13 -4.02 1.58 6.03
N ASP A 14 -5.35 1.44 6.08
CA ASP A 14 -6.28 1.94 5.05
C ASP A 14 -6.11 3.44 4.86
N ALA A 15 -6.18 4.21 5.94
CA ALA A 15 -5.97 5.66 5.93
C ALA A 15 -4.61 6.05 5.33
N LYS A 16 -3.54 5.33 5.72
CA LYS A 16 -2.19 5.59 5.19
C LYS A 16 -2.07 5.28 3.70
N LEU A 17 -2.69 4.18 3.22
CA LEU A 17 -2.65 3.82 1.81
C LEU A 17 -3.40 4.87 0.97
N CYS A 18 -4.60 5.28 1.38
CA CYS A 18 -5.37 6.31 0.69
C CYS A 18 -4.60 7.63 0.61
N GLN A 19 -4.00 8.06 1.73
CA GLN A 19 -3.17 9.27 1.77
C GLN A 19 -2.03 9.21 0.75
N LEU A 20 -1.31 8.09 0.64
CA LEU A 20 -0.21 7.95 -0.31
C LEU A 20 -0.69 7.91 -1.76
N ILE A 21 -1.87 7.34 -2.02
CA ILE A 21 -2.47 7.36 -3.38
C ILE A 21 -2.80 8.79 -3.80
N ASP A 22 -3.25 9.63 -2.88
CA ASP A 22 -3.60 11.02 -3.16
C ASP A 22 -2.36 11.94 -3.25
N GLU A 23 -1.32 11.64 -2.48
CA GLU A 23 -0.08 12.43 -2.42
C GLU A 23 0.83 12.21 -3.63
N PHE A 24 0.92 10.99 -4.15
CA PHE A 24 1.85 10.62 -5.22
C PHE A 24 1.17 10.46 -6.57
N THR A 25 1.75 11.05 -7.62
CA THR A 25 1.22 10.98 -8.98
C THR A 25 1.52 9.67 -9.70
N GLN A 26 2.46 8.87 -9.19
CA GLN A 26 2.90 7.62 -9.78
C GLN A 26 2.94 6.51 -8.72
N ILE A 27 2.40 5.35 -9.08
CA ILE A 27 2.32 4.17 -8.21
C ILE A 27 2.98 3.00 -8.94
N LEU A 28 3.91 2.33 -8.25
CA LEU A 28 4.54 1.10 -8.71
C LEU A 28 4.14 -0.06 -7.82
N VAL A 29 3.56 -1.11 -8.41
CA VAL A 29 3.24 -2.37 -7.72
C VAL A 29 4.34 -3.39 -7.99
N VAL A 30 4.93 -3.92 -6.92
CA VAL A 30 6.09 -4.83 -6.99
C VAL A 30 5.78 -6.11 -6.20
N ALA A 31 6.04 -7.27 -6.81
CA ALA A 31 6.00 -8.57 -6.12
C ALA A 31 7.25 -8.73 -5.23
N ALA A 32 7.05 -9.24 -4.00
CA ALA A 32 8.10 -9.29 -2.98
C ALA A 32 8.27 -10.71 -2.40
N ASP A 33 8.42 -11.71 -3.27
CA ASP A 33 8.34 -13.13 -2.88
C ASP A 33 9.61 -13.66 -2.21
N ASN A 34 10.78 -13.07 -2.51
CA ASN A 34 12.08 -13.56 -2.05
C ASN A 34 12.99 -12.43 -1.53
N VAL A 35 12.42 -11.48 -0.78
CA VAL A 35 13.16 -10.32 -0.27
C VAL A 35 13.36 -10.43 1.25
N GLY A 36 14.62 -10.51 1.67
CA GLY A 36 14.99 -10.49 3.09
C GLY A 36 14.77 -9.10 3.72
N SER A 37 14.60 -9.07 5.05
CA SER A 37 14.38 -7.82 5.80
C SER A 37 15.50 -6.79 5.56
N THR A 38 16.76 -7.23 5.54
CA THR A 38 17.92 -6.37 5.26
C THR A 38 17.91 -5.81 3.84
N GLN A 39 17.58 -6.63 2.84
CA GLN A 39 17.47 -6.18 1.45
C GLN A 39 16.39 -5.11 1.31
N LEU A 40 15.22 -5.33 1.93
CA LEU A 40 14.14 -4.36 1.91
C LEU A 40 14.52 -3.05 2.62
N GLN A 41 15.25 -3.12 3.73
CA GLN A 41 15.75 -1.93 4.42
C GLN A 41 16.74 -1.13 3.55
N ASN A 42 17.61 -1.81 2.81
CA ASN A 42 18.53 -1.15 1.89
C ASN A 42 17.80 -0.48 0.73
N ILE A 43 16.79 -1.14 0.14
CA ILE A 43 15.91 -0.54 -0.88
C ILE A 43 15.22 0.71 -0.31
N ARG A 44 14.67 0.64 0.90
CA ARG A 44 14.04 1.80 1.56
C ARG A 44 15.01 2.94 1.82
N LYS A 45 16.28 2.67 2.13
CA LYS A 45 17.31 3.71 2.29
C LYS A 45 17.60 4.40 0.95
N GLY A 46 17.71 3.63 -0.13
CA GLY A 46 17.97 4.17 -1.47
C GLY A 46 16.84 5.02 -2.03
N LEU A 47 15.59 4.74 -1.65
CA LEU A 47 14.40 5.50 -2.10
C LEU A 47 14.02 6.66 -1.17
N ARG A 48 14.76 6.86 -0.07
CA ARG A 48 14.38 7.83 0.97
C ARG A 48 14.52 9.25 0.45
N GLY A 49 13.48 10.05 0.61
CA GLY A 49 13.42 11.45 0.16
C GLY A 49 12.60 11.61 -1.12
N ASP A 50 12.65 10.60 -2.00
CA ASP A 50 11.98 10.66 -3.31
C ASP A 50 10.70 9.82 -3.35
N SER A 51 10.62 8.72 -2.59
CA SER A 51 9.50 7.77 -2.69
C SER A 51 9.22 7.02 -1.39
N VAL A 52 7.99 6.51 -1.25
CA VAL A 52 7.54 5.77 -0.07
C VAL A 52 7.22 4.32 -0.43
N VAL A 53 7.84 3.38 0.29
CA VAL A 53 7.52 1.94 0.17
C VAL A 53 6.50 1.54 1.23
N LEU A 54 5.30 1.17 0.81
CA LEU A 54 4.25 0.58 1.66
C LEU A 54 4.00 -0.87 1.25
N MET A 55 4.15 -1.80 2.20
CA MET A 55 3.77 -3.20 2.03
C MET A 55 2.50 -3.50 2.81
N GLY A 56 1.67 -4.39 2.29
CA GLY A 56 0.46 -4.84 2.97
C GLY A 56 -0.11 -6.14 2.43
N LYS A 57 -1.22 -6.57 3.03
CA LYS A 57 -1.94 -7.78 2.62
C LYS A 57 -2.73 -7.49 1.35
N ASN A 58 -2.57 -8.31 0.32
CA ASN A 58 -3.25 -8.17 -0.98
C ASN A 58 -4.76 -7.89 -0.85
N THR A 59 -5.46 -8.69 -0.04
CA THR A 59 -6.91 -8.54 0.17
C THR A 59 -7.29 -7.19 0.78
N MET A 60 -6.46 -6.66 1.69
CA MET A 60 -6.68 -5.35 2.30
C MET A 60 -6.43 -4.23 1.29
N MET A 61 -5.27 -4.27 0.61
CA MET A 61 -4.91 -3.28 -0.39
C MET A 61 -5.96 -3.18 -1.50
N LYS A 62 -6.40 -4.32 -2.03
CA LYS A 62 -7.43 -4.39 -3.07
C LYS A 62 -8.76 -3.77 -2.62
N ARG A 63 -9.17 -4.04 -1.38
CA ARG A 63 -10.38 -3.44 -0.78
C ARG A 63 -10.23 -1.93 -0.65
N SER A 64 -9.12 -1.46 -0.07
CA SER A 64 -8.84 -0.04 0.13
C SER A 64 -8.83 0.74 -1.18
N VAL A 65 -8.13 0.24 -2.20
CA VAL A 65 -8.07 0.87 -3.53
C VAL A 65 -9.45 0.97 -4.16
N LYS A 66 -10.26 -0.09 -4.07
CA LYS A 66 -11.63 -0.08 -4.62
C LYS A 66 -12.51 0.97 -3.94
N ILE A 67 -12.54 0.99 -2.60
CA ILE A 67 -13.33 1.94 -1.83
C ILE A 67 -12.84 3.37 -2.07
N HIS A 68 -11.53 3.57 -2.15
CA HIS A 68 -10.95 4.90 -2.39
C HIS A 68 -11.30 5.43 -3.79
N ALA A 69 -11.31 4.57 -4.81
CA ALA A 69 -11.74 4.93 -6.15
C ALA A 69 -13.23 5.34 -6.18
N GLU A 70 -14.09 4.62 -5.45
CA GLU A 70 -15.51 4.95 -5.30
C GLU A 70 -15.70 6.30 -4.58
N ASN A 71 -14.91 6.57 -3.54
CA ASN A 71 -15.01 7.79 -2.74
C ASN A 71 -14.49 9.04 -3.45
N THR A 72 -13.43 8.90 -4.25
CA THR A 72 -12.75 10.04 -4.91
C THR A 72 -13.17 10.23 -6.36
N GLY A 73 -13.81 9.23 -6.97
CA GLY A 73 -14.10 9.19 -8.41
C GLY A 73 -12.86 8.91 -9.29
N ASN A 74 -11.68 8.72 -8.70
CA ASN A 74 -10.47 8.38 -9.44
C ASN A 74 -10.49 6.90 -9.85
N THR A 75 -11.10 6.59 -10.98
CA THR A 75 -11.20 5.21 -11.48
C THR A 75 -9.87 4.66 -12.03
N ALA A 76 -8.88 5.52 -12.29
CA ALA A 76 -7.59 5.10 -12.85
C ALA A 76 -6.82 4.17 -11.90
N ILE A 77 -6.98 4.33 -10.58
CA ILE A 77 -6.31 3.46 -9.59
C ILE A 77 -6.86 2.04 -9.58
N LEU A 78 -8.04 1.79 -10.17
CA LEU A 78 -8.58 0.43 -10.33
C LEU A 78 -7.69 -0.44 -11.25
N ASN A 79 -6.86 0.18 -12.09
CA ASN A 79 -5.85 -0.51 -12.89
C ASN A 79 -4.80 -1.24 -12.04
N LEU A 80 -4.71 -0.94 -10.74
CA LEU A 80 -3.85 -1.68 -9.80
C LEU A 80 -4.40 -3.06 -9.43
N MET A 81 -5.71 -3.27 -9.56
CA MET A 81 -6.41 -4.48 -9.07
C MET A 81 -5.94 -5.82 -9.66
N PRO A 82 -5.57 -5.91 -10.96
CA PRO A 82 -5.07 -7.15 -11.55
C PRO A 82 -3.73 -7.61 -10.95
N PHE A 83 -2.95 -6.68 -10.40
CA PHE A 83 -1.63 -6.98 -9.83
C PHE A 83 -1.70 -7.49 -8.38
N TYR A 84 -2.89 -7.50 -7.76
CA TYR A 84 -3.11 -8.12 -6.46
C TYR A 84 -3.63 -9.56 -6.67
N PRO A 85 -2.77 -10.59 -6.48
CA PRO A 85 -3.21 -11.96 -6.68
C PRO A 85 -4.29 -12.33 -5.67
N TYR A 86 -5.29 -13.07 -6.15
CA TYR A 86 -6.26 -13.74 -5.31
C TYR A 86 -5.57 -14.98 -4.74
N GLY A 87 -5.13 -14.88 -3.49
CA GLY A 87 -4.82 -16.04 -2.67
C GLY A 87 -6.09 -16.64 -2.10
#